data_AF-A0A2V9WKZ1-F1
#
_entry.id   AF-A0A2V9WKZ1-F1
#
_cell.length_a   1.000
_cell.length_b   1.000
_cell.length_c   1.000
_cell.angle_alpha   90.00
_cell.angle_beta   90.00
_cell.angle_gamma   90.00
#
_symmetry.space_group_name_H-M   'P 1'
#
loop_
_entity.id
_entity.type
_entity.pdbx_description
1 polymer ?
#
loop_
_entity_poly.entity_id
_entity_poly.type
_entity_poly.pdbx_seq_one_letter_code
_entity_poly.pdbx_strand_id
1 'polypeptide(L)'
;MFGYPSRPPVLLIRFLIFTLAVPQVLAAQAQGPQRVPVPVPPSAKRAPTGKKDRSALPPVPTFKDIAKEVGLTVSHTAAPEAHYVIDSTSGGVGLFDCDNDERLDVVLVNGSTVERLRQGGDP
;
A
#
# COMPACT_ATOMS: atom_id res chain seq x y z
N MET A 1 2.31 -19.42 -75.66
CA MET A 1 0.90 -19.82 -75.75
C MET A 1 0.59 -20.66 -74.53
N PHE A 2 -0.34 -20.20 -73.68
CA PHE A 2 -0.94 -20.84 -72.48
C PHE A 2 -0.01 -21.14 -71.29
N GLY A 3 -0.27 -20.74 -70.05
CA GLY A 3 -1.44 -20.12 -69.42
C GLY A 3 -1.46 -20.58 -67.96
N TYR A 4 -1.14 -19.70 -67.01
CA TYR A 4 -1.21 -20.00 -65.58
C TYR A 4 -2.68 -20.08 -65.12
N PRO A 5 -3.08 -21.08 -64.30
CA PRO A 5 -4.44 -21.16 -63.80
C PRO A 5 -4.71 -20.13 -62.69
N SER A 6 -5.89 -19.54 -62.82
CA SER A 6 -6.53 -18.53 -61.99
C SER A 6 -6.89 -19.07 -60.59
N ARG A 7 -6.54 -18.30 -59.56
CA ARG A 7 -7.03 -18.49 -58.18
C ARG A 7 -8.48 -18.00 -58.07
N PRO A 8 -9.42 -18.75 -57.46
CA PRO A 8 -10.81 -18.29 -57.30
C PRO A 8 -10.95 -17.27 -56.16
N PRO A 9 -11.89 -16.31 -56.27
CA PRO A 9 -12.08 -15.23 -55.31
C PRO A 9 -13.00 -15.70 -54.17
N VAL A 10 -12.43 -16.25 -53.10
CA VAL A 10 -13.20 -16.62 -51.89
C VAL A 10 -12.67 -15.87 -50.67
N LEU A 11 -12.40 -14.57 -50.83
CA LEU A 11 -11.92 -13.70 -49.74
C LEU A 11 -12.66 -12.36 -49.63
N LEU A 12 -13.85 -12.22 -50.24
CA LEU A 12 -14.58 -10.94 -50.22
C LEU A 12 -16.03 -11.01 -49.71
N ILE A 13 -16.52 -12.18 -49.29
CA ILE A 13 -17.84 -12.32 -48.63
C ILE A 13 -17.63 -12.88 -47.21
N ARG A 14 -16.80 -12.18 -46.43
CA ARG A 14 -16.77 -12.24 -44.94
C ARG A 14 -16.34 -10.90 -44.34
N PHE A 15 -16.64 -9.80 -45.02
CA PHE A 15 -16.33 -8.45 -44.55
C PHE A 15 -17.54 -7.50 -44.51
N LEU A 16 -18.76 -7.99 -44.76
CA LEU A 16 -19.97 -7.15 -44.84
C LEU A 16 -21.11 -7.53 -43.88
N ILE A 17 -20.85 -8.34 -42.84
CA ILE A 17 -21.81 -8.59 -41.74
C ILE A 17 -21.09 -8.59 -40.40
N PHE A 18 -20.24 -7.60 -40.16
CA PHE A 18 -19.70 -7.33 -38.81
C PHE A 18 -19.58 -5.83 -38.52
N THR A 19 -20.40 -5.03 -39.19
CA THR A 19 -20.59 -3.60 -38.95
C THR A 19 -21.98 -3.42 -38.34
N LEU A 20 -22.09 -3.56 -37.00
CA LEU A 20 -23.09 -2.92 -36.12
C LEU A 20 -23.24 -3.72 -34.82
N ALA A 21 -22.25 -3.60 -33.93
CA ALA A 21 -22.44 -3.70 -32.48
C ALA A 21 -21.17 -3.19 -31.80
N VAL A 22 -20.90 -1.88 -31.90
CA VAL A 22 -20.03 -1.22 -30.92
C VAL A 22 -20.93 -0.95 -29.72
N PRO A 23 -20.82 -1.67 -28.59
CA PRO A 23 -21.44 -1.19 -27.38
C PRO A 23 -20.79 0.15 -27.07
N GLN A 24 -21.59 1.20 -27.10
CA GLN A 24 -21.22 2.51 -26.57
C GLN A 24 -20.79 2.27 -25.12
N VAL A 25 -19.49 2.20 -24.88
CA VAL A 25 -18.94 2.21 -23.53
C VAL A 25 -19.31 3.58 -22.98
N LEU A 26 -20.36 3.60 -22.17
CA LEU A 26 -20.73 4.75 -21.38
C LEU A 26 -19.51 5.03 -20.50
N ALA A 27 -18.74 6.06 -20.85
CA ALA A 27 -17.68 6.56 -19.99
C ALA A 27 -18.37 7.05 -18.72
N ALA A 28 -18.47 6.17 -17.72
CA ALA A 28 -18.79 6.53 -16.36
C ALA A 28 -17.65 7.44 -15.90
N GLN A 29 -17.84 8.74 -16.05
CA GLN A 29 -16.98 9.71 -15.39
C GLN A 29 -17.11 9.42 -13.89
N ALA A 30 -16.10 8.78 -13.31
CA ALA A 30 -15.97 8.69 -11.87
C ALA A 30 -15.83 10.13 -11.36
N GLN A 31 -16.96 10.74 -10.98
CA GLN A 31 -16.96 11.94 -10.19
C GLN A 31 -16.35 11.54 -8.86
N GLY A 32 -15.07 11.87 -8.67
CA GLY A 32 -14.40 11.71 -7.39
C GLY A 32 -15.26 12.35 -6.28
N PRO A 33 -15.12 11.89 -5.02
CA PRO A 33 -15.96 12.34 -3.93
C PRO A 33 -16.01 13.88 -3.89
N GLN A 34 -17.21 14.42 -4.15
CA GLN A 34 -17.48 15.84 -4.04
C GLN A 34 -17.16 16.24 -2.59
N ARG A 35 -16.05 16.95 -2.38
CA ARG A 35 -15.72 17.51 -1.07
C ARG A 35 -16.73 18.60 -0.76
N VAL A 36 -17.83 18.23 -0.11
CA VAL A 36 -18.74 19.20 0.48
C VAL A 36 -17.98 19.84 1.66
N PRO A 37 -17.79 21.16 1.71
CA PRO A 37 -17.23 21.81 2.88
C PRO A 37 -18.19 21.57 4.05
N VAL A 38 -17.82 20.66 4.95
CA VAL A 38 -18.53 20.50 6.22
C VAL A 38 -18.16 21.73 7.06
N PRO A 39 -19.12 22.53 7.53
CA PRO A 39 -18.84 23.59 8.49
C PRO A 39 -18.20 22.96 9.72
N VAL A 40 -16.92 23.23 9.94
CA VAL A 40 -16.23 22.79 11.17
C VAL A 40 -16.84 23.62 12.29
N PRO A 41 -17.55 23.01 13.26
CA PRO A 41 -18.06 23.76 14.39
C PRO A 41 -16.87 24.43 15.09
N PRO A 42 -17.03 25.67 15.58
CA PRO A 42 -15.95 26.37 16.27
C PRO A 42 -15.42 25.48 17.39
N SER A 43 -14.10 25.31 17.43
CA SER A 43 -13.42 24.52 18.46
C SER A 43 -13.99 24.90 19.82
N ALA A 44 -14.65 23.94 20.48
CA ALA A 44 -15.16 24.14 21.82
C ALA A 44 -14.02 24.69 22.67
N LYS A 45 -14.19 25.88 23.25
CA LYS A 45 -13.21 26.46 24.16
C LYS A 45 -12.94 25.42 25.23
N ARG A 46 -11.73 24.86 25.22
CA ARG A 46 -11.31 23.83 26.17
C ARG A 46 -11.48 24.44 27.56
N ALA A 47 -12.41 23.90 28.34
CA ALA A 47 -12.56 24.30 29.73
C ALA A 47 -11.19 24.17 30.40
N PRO A 48 -10.80 25.11 31.29
CA PRO A 48 -9.55 24.97 32.03
C PRO A 48 -9.60 23.64 32.76
N THR A 49 -8.71 22.73 32.36
CA THR A 49 -8.57 21.43 33.00
C THR A 49 -8.06 21.69 34.41
N GLY A 50 -8.96 21.78 35.38
CA GLY A 50 -8.60 21.65 36.78
C GLY A 50 -7.78 20.37 36.92
N LYS A 51 -6.64 20.43 37.61
CA LYS A 51 -5.85 19.24 37.96
C LYS A 51 -6.80 18.31 38.72
N LYS A 52 -7.34 17.29 38.04
CA LYS A 52 -8.04 16.19 38.71
C LYS A 52 -7.05 15.61 39.70
N ASP A 53 -7.40 15.62 40.98
CA ASP A 53 -6.63 14.95 42.01
C ASP A 53 -6.58 13.45 41.66
N ARG A 54 -5.39 12.99 41.29
CA ARG A 54 -5.10 11.59 40.92
C ARG A 54 -4.29 10.90 42.02
N SER A 55 -4.18 11.50 43.21
CA SER A 55 -3.40 10.94 44.34
C SER A 55 -3.85 9.54 44.77
N ALA A 56 -5.13 9.20 44.55
CA ALA A 56 -5.70 7.89 44.83
C ALA A 56 -5.53 6.86 43.70
N LEU A 57 -5.00 7.24 42.54
CA LEU A 57 -4.72 6.31 41.44
C LEU A 57 -3.33 5.69 41.60
N PRO A 58 -3.13 4.44 41.18
CA PRO A 58 -1.80 3.85 41.14
C PRO A 58 -0.86 4.70 40.27
N PRO A 59 0.44 4.75 40.59
CA PRO A 59 1.44 5.42 39.76
C PRO A 59 1.36 4.95 38.31
N VAL A 60 1.44 5.89 37.37
CA VAL A 60 1.46 5.56 35.95
C VAL A 60 2.81 4.90 35.63
N PRO A 61 2.83 3.69 35.03
CA PRO A 61 4.06 3.07 34.58
C PRO A 61 4.81 3.98 33.61
N THR A 62 6.13 4.05 33.77
CA THR A 62 7.00 4.74 32.81
C THR A 62 7.72 3.70 31.96
N PHE A 63 7.79 3.96 30.66
CA PHE A 63 8.47 3.09 29.71
C PHE A 63 9.77 3.76 29.28
N LYS A 64 10.86 2.99 29.23
CA LYS A 64 12.14 3.40 28.67
C LYS A 64 12.33 2.70 27.34
N ASP A 65 12.63 3.47 26.29
CA ASP A 65 13.09 2.91 25.02
C ASP A 65 14.55 2.43 25.18
N ILE A 66 14.76 1.13 24.96
CA ILE A 66 16.09 0.49 24.99
C ILE A 66 16.46 -0.12 23.64
N ALA A 67 15.70 0.13 22.56
CA ALA A 67 15.89 -0.52 21.28
C ALA A 67 17.33 -0.41 20.77
N LYS A 68 17.91 0.79 20.87
CA LYS A 68 19.32 1.03 20.51
C LYS A 68 20.31 0.29 21.41
N GLU A 69 20.04 0.19 22.70
CA GLU A 69 20.91 -0.48 23.69
C GLU A 69 20.99 -1.99 23.42
N VAL A 70 19.90 -2.58 22.92
CA VAL A 70 19.81 -4.02 22.59
C VAL A 70 20.07 -4.33 21.12
N GLY A 71 20.52 -3.34 20.32
CA GLY A 71 20.85 -3.53 18.91
C GLY A 71 19.66 -3.58 17.95
N LEU A 72 18.43 -3.30 18.41
CA LEU A 72 17.24 -3.19 17.58
C LEU A 72 17.23 -1.82 16.85
N THR A 73 18.04 -1.70 15.79
CA THR A 73 18.25 -0.44 15.03
C THR A 73 17.79 -0.52 13.58
N VAL A 74 16.99 -1.52 13.22
CA VAL A 74 16.51 -1.74 11.85
C VAL A 74 15.47 -0.67 11.47
N SER A 75 15.58 -0.13 10.27
CA SER A 75 14.58 0.79 9.70
C SER A 75 13.64 0.02 8.77
N HIS A 76 12.33 0.26 8.90
CA HIS A 76 11.33 -0.20 7.94
C HIS A 76 11.43 0.62 6.65
N THR A 77 11.41 -0.05 5.50
CA THR A 77 11.51 0.57 4.17
C THR A 77 10.10 0.76 3.65
N ALA A 78 9.65 2.01 3.54
CA ALA A 78 8.40 2.36 2.90
C ALA A 78 8.65 3.38 1.79
N ALA A 79 7.89 3.29 0.70
CA ALA A 79 7.94 4.23 -0.42
C ALA A 79 6.59 4.95 -0.58
N PRO A 80 6.23 5.89 0.32
CA PRO A 80 4.92 6.56 0.30
C PRO A 80 4.65 7.36 -0.98
N GLU A 81 5.70 7.77 -1.70
CA GLU A 81 5.67 8.45 -3.00
C GLU A 81 5.49 7.50 -4.21
N ALA A 82 5.56 6.19 -4.00
CA ALA A 82 5.44 5.20 -5.07
C ALA A 82 3.97 4.97 -5.46
N HIS A 83 3.39 5.92 -6.21
CA HIS A 83 1.97 5.93 -6.58
C HIS A 83 1.54 4.81 -7.55
N TYR A 84 2.47 4.08 -8.16
CA TYR A 84 2.20 3.05 -9.17
C TYR A 84 2.87 1.70 -8.88
N VAL A 85 3.35 1.50 -7.66
CA VAL A 85 3.80 0.18 -7.20
C VAL A 85 2.62 -0.48 -6.50
N ILE A 86 2.26 -1.69 -6.92
CA ILE A 86 1.36 -2.54 -6.14
C ILE A 86 2.15 -2.93 -4.89
N ASP A 87 2.09 -2.10 -3.85
CA ASP A 87 2.78 -2.36 -2.59
C ASP A 87 2.12 -3.57 -1.93
N SER A 88 2.84 -4.68 -1.97
CA SER A 88 2.50 -5.90 -1.25
C SER A 88 3.15 -5.74 0.12
N THR A 89 2.42 -5.17 1.09
CA THR A 89 2.82 -4.97 2.50
C THR A 89 4.33 -5.08 2.74
N SER A 90 5.04 -3.94 2.63
CA SER A 90 6.51 -3.82 2.62
C SER A 90 7.29 -4.41 3.81
N GLY A 91 6.64 -5.02 4.80
CA GLY A 91 7.32 -5.68 5.91
C GLY A 91 6.40 -6.20 7.01
N GLY A 92 7.01 -6.67 8.10
CA GLY A 92 6.33 -7.19 9.28
C GLY A 92 7.28 -7.46 10.45
N VAL A 93 6.71 -7.64 11.63
CA VAL A 93 7.40 -8.04 12.86
C VAL A 93 6.77 -9.31 13.39
N GLY A 94 7.60 -10.26 13.80
CA GLY A 94 7.21 -11.43 14.58
C GLY A 94 7.88 -11.39 15.95
N LEU A 95 7.13 -11.81 16.97
CA LEU A 95 7.62 -11.99 18.34
C LEU A 95 7.42 -13.45 18.73
N PHE A 96 8.49 -14.12 19.12
CA PHE A 96 8.47 -15.53 19.54
C PHE A 96 9.70 -15.80 20.41
N ASP A 97 9.62 -16.79 21.31
CA ASP A 97 10.76 -17.26 22.09
C ASP A 97 11.41 -18.42 21.33
N CYS A 98 12.58 -18.19 20.72
CA CYS A 98 13.24 -19.13 19.82
C CYS A 98 14.10 -20.16 20.57
N ASP A 99 14.68 -19.78 21.70
CA ASP A 99 15.62 -20.59 22.47
C ASP A 99 15.09 -21.04 23.85
N ASN A 100 13.84 -20.68 24.17
CA ASN A 100 13.13 -20.97 25.41
C ASN A 100 13.78 -20.32 26.65
N ASP A 101 14.30 -19.10 26.52
CA ASP A 101 14.89 -18.35 27.63
C ASP A 101 13.89 -17.45 28.39
N GLU A 102 12.59 -17.60 28.07
CA GLU A 102 11.47 -16.80 28.58
C GLU A 102 11.50 -15.32 28.14
N ARG A 103 12.34 -14.97 27.15
CA ARG A 103 12.34 -13.66 26.49
C ARG A 103 11.77 -13.80 25.08
N LEU A 104 11.11 -12.74 24.63
CA LEU A 104 10.66 -12.67 23.24
C LEU A 104 11.81 -12.22 22.36
N ASP A 105 12.14 -13.05 21.38
CA ASP A 105 12.95 -12.67 20.24
C ASP A 105 12.12 -11.88 19.22
N VAL A 106 12.83 -11.10 18.42
CA VAL A 106 12.24 -10.23 17.40
C VAL A 106 12.77 -10.62 16.03
N VAL A 107 11.86 -11.01 15.13
CA VAL A 107 12.16 -11.09 13.69
C VAL A 107 11.53 -9.91 12.97
N LEU A 108 12.29 -9.29 12.08
CA LEU A 108 11.81 -8.23 11.20
C LEU A 108 11.93 -8.71 9.76
N VAL A 109 10.84 -8.58 9.02
CA VAL A 109 10.80 -8.73 7.58
C VAL A 109 10.59 -7.35 6.98
N ASN A 110 11.34 -7.02 5.96
CA ASN A 110 11.27 -5.73 5.29
C ASN A 110 11.57 -5.92 3.81
N GLY A 111 11.08 -5.01 2.98
CA GLY A 111 11.44 -4.91 1.58
C GLY A 111 12.75 -4.15 1.38
N SER A 112 13.31 -4.30 0.18
CA SER A 112 14.47 -3.56 -0.28
C SER A 112 14.12 -2.50 -1.32
N THR A 113 15.11 -1.68 -1.67
CA THR A 113 15.04 -0.77 -2.81
C THR A 113 15.96 -1.26 -3.92
N VAL A 114 15.69 -0.85 -5.17
CA VAL A 114 16.56 -1.17 -6.30
C VAL A 114 17.97 -0.62 -6.06
N GLU A 115 18.09 0.54 -5.42
CA GLU A 115 19.35 1.15 -5.02
C GLU A 115 20.12 0.29 -4.01
N ARG A 116 19.42 -0.22 -2.97
CA ARG A 116 20.01 -1.10 -1.96
C ARG A 116 20.49 -2.42 -2.58
N LEU A 117 19.69 -3.02 -3.45
CA LEU A 117 20.08 -4.22 -4.19
C LEU A 117 21.30 -3.97 -5.10
N ARG A 118 21.34 -2.85 -5.83
CA ARG A 118 22.49 -2.46 -6.67
C ARG A 118 23.78 -2.26 -5.88
N GLN A 119 23.68 -1.92 -4.61
CA GLN A 119 24.82 -1.79 -3.69
C GLN A 119 25.23 -3.13 -3.04
N GLY A 120 24.61 -4.25 -3.44
CA GLY A 120 24.87 -5.57 -2.89
C GLY A 120 24.15 -5.84 -1.57
N GLY A 121 23.15 -5.04 -1.21
CA GLY A 121 22.25 -5.32 -0.10
C GLY A 121 21.29 -6.48 -0.40
N ASP A 122 20.53 -6.86 0.63
CA ASP A 122 19.42 -7.81 0.52
C ASP A 122 18.33 -7.33 -0.46
N PRO A 123 17.65 -8.26 -1.17
CA PRO A 123 16.60 -7.97 -2.15
C PRO A 123 15.24 -7.61 -1.53
#